data_AF-Q4RNJ4-F1
#
_entry.id   AF-Q4RNJ4-F1
#
_cell.length_a   1.000
_cell.length_b   1.000
_cell.length_c   1.000
_cell.angle_alpha   90.00
_cell.angle_beta   90.00
_cell.angle_gamma   90.00
#
_symmetry.space_group_name_H-M   'P 1'
#
loop_
_entity.id
_entity.type
_entity.pdbx_description
1 polymer ?
#
loop_
_entity_poly.entity_id
_entity_poly.type
_entity_poly.pdbx_seq_one_letter_code
_entity_poly.pdbx_strand_id
1 'polypeptide(L)'
;YLKSQLAGYISDLERVRLIRTKKREGLVRAALIGATYATGEVLTFLDCHCECVPGWIEPLLERIGENASTIVCPVIDTIDWNTFEYYMQTDEPMIGGFDWRLTFQWHSVPERERKRRSSRIDPIRSPTMAGGLFAVNKNYFEYLGTYDMGMEVWGGENLELSFRV
;
A
#
# COMPACT_ATOMS: atom_id res chain seq x y z
N TYR A 1 -4.64 -22.99 -12.28
CA TYR A 1 -3.26 -22.67 -11.89
C TYR A 1 -3.06 -22.79 -10.37
N LEU A 2 -3.45 -21.84 -9.51
CA LEU A 2 -3.14 -21.87 -8.04
C LEU A 2 -4.16 -22.61 -7.14
N LYS A 3 -4.58 -23.83 -7.51
CA LYS A 3 -5.70 -24.55 -6.85
C LYS A 3 -5.27 -25.28 -5.57
N SER A 4 -5.26 -26.62 -5.57
CA SER A 4 -5.03 -27.44 -4.38
C SER A 4 -3.63 -27.27 -3.79
N GLN A 5 -2.59 -27.15 -4.62
CA GLN A 5 -1.20 -27.00 -4.16
C GLN A 5 -1.01 -25.81 -3.22
N LEU A 6 -1.55 -24.63 -3.57
CA LEU A 6 -1.47 -23.44 -2.72
C LEU A 6 -2.23 -23.65 -1.40
N ALA A 7 -3.43 -24.24 -1.46
CA ALA A 7 -4.23 -24.49 -0.26
C ALA A 7 -3.57 -25.48 0.70
N GLY A 8 -2.88 -26.50 0.16
CA GLY A 8 -2.13 -27.47 0.96
C GLY A 8 -0.84 -26.88 1.54
N TYR A 9 -0.16 -25.99 0.82
CA TYR A 9 1.07 -25.36 1.36
C TYR A 9 0.78 -24.42 2.53
N ILE A 10 -0.27 -23.60 2.43
CA ILE A 10 -0.57 -22.59 3.46
C ILE A 10 -1.34 -23.14 4.66
N SER A 11 -1.85 -24.38 4.61
CA SER A 11 -2.66 -24.93 5.72
C SER A 11 -1.88 -25.04 7.02
N ASP A 12 -0.56 -25.14 6.91
CA ASP A 12 0.36 -25.31 8.03
C ASP A 12 0.90 -23.96 8.54
N LEU A 13 0.56 -22.84 7.88
CA LEU A 13 0.99 -21.50 8.26
C LEU A 13 -0.03 -20.84 9.18
N GLU A 14 0.39 -20.53 10.40
CA GLU A 14 -0.46 -19.81 11.34
C GLU A 14 -0.81 -18.40 10.82
N ARG A 15 -2.04 -17.96 11.09
CA ARG A 15 -2.56 -16.62 10.75
C ARG A 15 -2.66 -16.33 9.25
N VAL A 16 -2.43 -17.32 8.38
CA VAL A 16 -2.65 -17.21 6.92
C VAL A 16 -4.05 -17.69 6.57
N ARG A 17 -4.79 -16.90 5.78
CA ARG A 17 -6.14 -17.24 5.30
C ARG A 17 -6.22 -17.03 3.80
N LEU A 18 -6.79 -17.99 3.08
CA LEU A 18 -7.00 -17.89 1.63
C LEU A 18 -8.48 -17.71 1.29
N ILE A 19 -8.78 -16.56 0.68
CA ILE A 19 -10.11 -16.23 0.16
C ILE A 19 -10.07 -16.35 -1.36
N ARG A 20 -11.10 -16.95 -1.96
CA ARG A 20 -11.20 -17.12 -3.42
C ARG A 20 -12.45 -16.46 -3.94
N THR A 21 -12.30 -15.59 -4.93
CA THR A 21 -13.43 -15.04 -5.69
C THR A 21 -13.95 -16.07 -6.70
N LYS A 22 -15.24 -16.03 -7.00
CA LYS A 22 -15.88 -16.95 -7.99
C LYS A 22 -15.76 -16.44 -9.42
N LYS A 23 -15.48 -15.15 -9.60
CA LYS A 23 -15.28 -14.47 -10.88
C LYS A 23 -14.07 -13.54 -10.80
N ARG A 24 -13.63 -13.01 -11.94
CA ARG A 24 -12.55 -12.01 -12.00
C ARG A 24 -13.09 -10.67 -11.48
N GLU A 25 -12.58 -10.23 -10.32
CA GLU A 25 -13.05 -9.01 -9.66
C GLU A 25 -12.16 -7.79 -9.95
N GLY A 26 -10.87 -7.99 -10.30
CA GLY A 26 -9.89 -6.91 -10.37
C GLY A 26 -9.28 -6.58 -9.00
N LEU A 27 -8.27 -5.72 -8.98
CA LEU A 27 -7.49 -5.39 -7.77
C LEU A 27 -8.39 -4.80 -6.68
N VAL A 28 -9.10 -3.71 -7.01
CA VAL A 28 -9.93 -2.95 -6.07
C VAL A 28 -10.93 -3.85 -5.33
N ARG A 29 -11.78 -4.57 -6.08
CA ARG A 29 -12.80 -5.43 -5.49
C ARG A 29 -12.20 -6.61 -4.71
N ALA A 30 -11.08 -7.18 -5.17
CA ALA A 30 -10.40 -8.23 -4.43
C ALA A 30 -9.83 -7.72 -3.09
N ALA A 31 -9.23 -6.53 -3.08
CA ALA A 31 -8.73 -5.87 -1.88
C ALA A 31 -9.86 -5.58 -0.87
N LEU A 32 -11.00 -5.07 -1.36
CA LEU A 32 -12.18 -4.82 -0.53
C LEU A 32 -12.77 -6.11 0.04
N ILE A 33 -12.85 -7.18 -0.75
CA ILE A 33 -13.25 -8.50 -0.23
C ILE A 33 -12.31 -8.88 0.92
N GLY A 34 -11.00 -8.79 0.75
CA GLY A 34 -10.03 -9.03 1.83
C GLY A 34 -10.29 -8.18 3.07
N ALA A 35 -10.51 -6.88 2.89
CA ALA A 35 -10.79 -5.93 3.97
C ALA A 35 -12.06 -6.29 4.78
N THR A 36 -13.11 -6.84 4.14
CA THR A 36 -14.33 -7.27 4.86
C THR A 36 -14.10 -8.45 5.81
N TYR A 37 -13.14 -9.33 5.52
CA TYR A 37 -12.76 -10.45 6.41
C TYR A 37 -11.69 -10.07 7.43
N ALA A 38 -11.04 -8.91 7.27
CA ALA A 38 -10.00 -8.46 8.18
C ALA A 38 -10.61 -8.09 9.55
N THR A 39 -9.93 -8.52 10.62
CA THR A 39 -10.34 -8.26 12.02
C THR A 39 -9.33 -7.39 12.78
N GLY A 40 -8.20 -7.06 12.15
CA GLY A 40 -7.22 -6.14 12.72
C GLY A 40 -7.69 -4.68 12.67
N GLU A 41 -7.10 -3.86 13.54
CA GLU A 41 -7.38 -2.42 13.63
C GLU A 41 -6.80 -1.64 12.44
N VAL A 42 -5.70 -2.13 11.87
CA VAL A 42 -5.03 -1.56 10.70
C VAL A 42 -5.10 -2.56 9.55
N LEU A 43 -5.45 -2.06 8.37
CA LEU A 43 -5.34 -2.78 7.11
C LEU A 43 -4.01 -2.41 6.46
N THR A 44 -3.19 -3.40 6.14
CA THR A 44 -1.96 -3.22 5.36
C THR A 44 -2.10 -3.99 4.06
N PHE A 45 -2.02 -3.26 2.95
CA PHE A 45 -2.09 -3.82 1.60
C PHE A 45 -0.67 -4.00 1.08
N LEU A 46 -0.43 -5.16 0.47
CA LEU A 46 0.82 -5.52 -0.21
C LEU A 46 0.49 -6.26 -1.49
N ASP A 47 1.34 -6.09 -2.51
CA ASP A 47 1.29 -6.89 -3.71
C ASP A 47 1.87 -8.29 -3.47
N CYS A 48 1.49 -9.26 -4.32
CA CYS A 48 1.87 -10.66 -4.16
C CYS A 48 3.34 -10.97 -4.55
N HIS A 49 4.15 -9.94 -4.81
CA HIS A 49 5.52 -10.01 -5.29
C HIS A 49 6.39 -8.96 -4.59
N CYS A 50 6.24 -8.86 -3.27
CA CYS A 50 7.03 -7.99 -2.40
C CYS A 50 7.90 -8.80 -1.45
N GLU A 51 9.05 -8.24 -1.08
CA GLU A 51 9.88 -8.71 0.03
C GLU A 51 9.98 -7.61 1.09
N CYS A 52 9.83 -7.97 2.36
CA CYS A 52 9.77 -7.02 3.46
C CYS A 52 11.12 -6.92 4.18
N VAL A 53 11.64 -5.70 4.35
CA VAL A 53 12.85 -5.46 5.14
C VAL A 53 12.57 -5.55 6.64
N PRO A 54 13.59 -5.86 7.49
CA PRO A 54 13.42 -5.81 8.93
C PRO A 54 12.95 -4.42 9.41
N GLY A 55 11.97 -4.39 10.31
CA GLY A 55 11.46 -3.13 10.87
C GLY A 55 10.51 -2.35 9.96
N TRP A 56 9.99 -2.94 8.88
CA TRP A 56 9.16 -2.22 7.90
C TRP A 56 7.76 -1.85 8.43
N ILE A 57 7.22 -2.60 9.40
CA ILE A 57 5.80 -2.50 9.80
C ILE A 57 5.62 -1.55 10.98
N GLU A 58 6.56 -1.51 11.91
CA GLU A 58 6.51 -0.73 13.14
C GLU A 58 6.31 0.78 12.87
N PRO A 59 7.05 1.42 11.94
CA PRO A 59 6.86 2.84 11.63
C PRO A 59 5.48 3.15 11.02
N LEU A 60 4.91 2.21 10.25
CA LEU A 60 3.59 2.36 9.66
C LEU A 60 2.51 2.34 10.74
N LEU A 61 2.60 1.37 11.66
CA LEU A 61 1.64 1.21 12.75
C LEU A 61 1.77 2.31 13.80
N GLU A 62 2.98 2.69 14.17
CA GLU A 62 3.26 3.79 15.10
C GLU A 62 2.61 5.08 14.58
N ARG A 63 2.83 5.42 13.31
CA ARG A 63 2.28 6.64 12.73
C ARG A 63 0.75 6.66 12.68
N ILE A 64 0.12 5.52 12.43
CA ILE A 64 -1.35 5.38 12.47
C ILE A 64 -1.85 5.45 13.93
N GLY A 65 -1.09 4.92 14.88
CA GLY A 65 -1.37 5.04 16.31
C GLY A 65 -1.36 6.48 16.81
N GLU A 66 -0.45 7.31 16.29
CA GLU A 66 -0.41 8.75 16.56
C GLU A 66 -1.57 9.52 15.93
N ASN A 67 -1.97 9.15 14.72
CA ASN A 67 -3.07 9.79 14.00
C ASN A 67 -3.80 8.79 13.08
N ALA A 68 -4.94 8.30 13.57
CA ALA A 68 -5.77 7.30 12.88
C ALA A 68 -6.31 7.77 11.52
N SER A 69 -6.35 9.09 11.26
CA SER A 69 -6.74 9.67 9.97
C SER A 69 -5.59 9.78 8.97
N THR A 70 -4.49 9.06 9.19
CA THR A 70 -3.34 9.03 8.28
C THR A 70 -3.31 7.72 7.48
N ILE A 71 -3.07 7.82 6.18
CA ILE A 71 -2.61 6.69 5.36
C ILE A 71 -1.09 6.76 5.25
N VAL A 72 -0.41 5.65 5.51
CA VAL A 72 1.06 5.60 5.53
C VAL A 72 1.54 4.58 4.50
N CYS A 73 2.43 5.00 3.61
CA CYS A 73 3.05 4.13 2.62
C CYS A 73 4.50 3.85 3.01
N PRO A 74 5.00 2.61 2.83
CA PRO A 74 6.43 2.36 2.90
C PRO A 74 7.15 3.04 1.72
N VAL A 75 8.47 3.22 1.85
CA VAL A 75 9.31 3.44 0.68
C VAL A 75 9.29 2.16 -0.16
N ILE A 76 9.01 2.28 -1.46
CA ILE A 76 8.92 1.14 -2.37
C ILE A 76 10.24 1.04 -3.12
N ASP A 77 11.03 0.05 -2.74
CA ASP A 77 12.29 -0.28 -3.38
C ASP A 77 12.09 -1.21 -4.58
N THR A 78 13.02 -1.14 -5.53
CA THR A 78 12.96 -1.95 -6.74
C THR A 78 13.61 -3.31 -6.48
N ILE A 79 12.90 -4.39 -6.81
CA ILE A 79 13.48 -5.71 -7.03
C ILE A 79 13.56 -5.91 -8.54
N ASP A 80 14.76 -6.19 -9.07
CA ASP A 80 14.92 -6.42 -10.51
C ASP A 80 14.12 -7.66 -10.94
N TRP A 81 13.28 -7.51 -11.95
CA TRP A 81 12.41 -8.60 -12.40
C TRP A 81 13.17 -9.76 -13.06
N ASN A 82 14.42 -9.55 -13.49
CA ASN A 82 15.24 -10.54 -14.18
C ASN A 82 16.33 -11.13 -13.26
N THR A 83 17.02 -10.30 -12.46
CA THR A 83 18.11 -10.74 -11.57
C THR A 83 17.66 -10.98 -10.13
N PHE A 84 16.47 -10.50 -9.74
CA PHE A 84 16.00 -10.45 -8.35
C PHE A 84 16.94 -9.66 -7.42
N GLU A 85 17.79 -8.79 -7.99
CA GLU A 85 18.62 -7.89 -7.19
C GLU A 85 17.75 -6.84 -6.51
N TYR A 86 17.98 -6.66 -5.21
CA TYR A 86 17.22 -5.73 -4.37
C TYR A 86 17.96 -4.38 -4.27
N TYR A 87 17.33 -3.33 -4.77
CA TYR A 87 17.86 -1.97 -4.78
C TYR A 87 17.22 -1.12 -3.68
N MET A 88 17.82 -1.19 -2.48
CA MET A 88 17.41 -0.36 -1.35
C MET A 88 17.73 1.12 -1.60
N GLN A 89 16.75 2.00 -1.40
CA GLN A 89 16.99 3.44 -1.34
C GLN A 89 17.67 3.80 -0.01
N THR A 90 18.93 4.24 -0.07
CA THR A 90 19.73 4.65 1.10
C THR A 90 19.65 6.15 1.42
N ASP A 91 19.22 6.95 0.45
CA ASP A 91 19.07 8.40 0.54
C ASP A 91 17.59 8.81 0.74
N GLU A 92 17.30 10.11 0.63
CA GLU A 92 15.92 10.61 0.69
C GLU A 92 15.07 9.98 -0.43
N PRO A 93 13.95 9.32 -0.09
CA PRO A 93 13.15 8.62 -1.09
C PRO A 93 12.40 9.60 -2.00
N MET A 94 11.99 9.10 -3.16
CA MET A 94 11.04 9.82 -4.01
C MET A 94 9.64 9.76 -3.40
N ILE A 95 8.82 10.77 -3.68
CA ILE A 95 7.41 10.82 -3.29
C ILE A 95 6.50 10.83 -4.53
N GLY A 96 5.24 10.50 -4.33
CA GLY A 96 4.26 10.36 -5.39
C GLY A 96 3.60 11.68 -5.79
N GLY A 97 3.50 11.90 -7.09
CA GLY A 97 2.68 12.93 -7.71
C GLY A 97 1.88 12.37 -8.89
N PHE A 98 1.42 13.25 -9.76
CA PHE A 98 0.75 12.88 -11.00
C PHE A 98 0.99 13.92 -12.09
N ASP A 99 0.85 13.52 -13.35
CA ASP A 99 0.84 14.44 -14.50
C ASP A 99 -0.59 14.75 -14.98
N TRP A 100 -0.74 15.70 -15.91
CA TRP A 100 -2.04 16.08 -16.47
C TRP A 100 -2.73 14.99 -17.31
N ARG A 101 -2.07 13.85 -17.50
CA ARG A 101 -2.66 12.65 -18.10
C ARG A 101 -3.28 11.73 -17.03
N LEU A 102 -3.27 12.15 -15.77
CA LEU A 102 -3.69 11.38 -14.59
C LEU A 102 -2.90 10.08 -14.48
N THR A 103 -1.59 10.14 -14.70
CA THR A 103 -0.69 9.03 -14.44
C THR A 103 0.16 9.33 -13.21
N PHE A 104 0.38 8.32 -12.37
CA PHE A 104 1.26 8.44 -11.22
C PHE A 104 2.70 8.70 -11.66
N GLN A 105 3.40 9.61 -10.98
CA GLN A 105 4.78 9.96 -11.25
C GLN A 105 5.57 10.09 -9.96
N TRP A 106 6.83 9.62 -9.97
CA TRP A 106 7.76 9.86 -8.88
C TRP A 106 8.43 11.23 -9.03
N HIS A 107 8.61 11.94 -7.93
CA HIS A 107 9.40 13.16 -7.90
C HIS A 107 10.13 13.35 -6.58
N SER A 108 11.18 14.16 -6.59
CA SER A 108 11.95 14.47 -5.38
C SER A 108 11.12 15.27 -4.38
N VAL A 109 11.44 15.10 -3.10
CA VAL A 109 10.84 15.88 -2.01
C VAL A 109 11.13 17.37 -2.21
N PRO A 110 10.12 18.25 -2.20
CA PRO A 110 10.34 19.68 -2.35
C PRO A 110 10.97 20.29 -1.09
N GLU A 111 11.73 21.36 -1.24
CA GLU A 111 12.43 22.03 -0.14
C GLU A 111 11.50 22.45 1.02
N ARG A 112 10.25 22.82 0.71
CA ARG A 112 9.23 23.15 1.72
C ARG A 112 8.95 21.97 2.67
N GLU A 113 8.97 20.75 2.17
CA GLU A 113 8.71 19.55 2.97
C GLU A 113 9.95 19.16 3.76
N ARG A 114 11.15 19.29 3.17
CA ARG A 114 12.42 19.11 3.90
C ARG A 114 12.53 20.01 5.12
N LYS A 115 12.17 21.29 4.97
CA LYS A 115 12.18 22.28 6.07
C LYS A 115 11.12 22.04 7.13
N ARG A 116 10.04 21.34 6.80
CA ARG A 116 8.95 21.00 7.75
C ARG A 116 9.36 19.88 8.70
N ARG A 117 10.13 18.90 8.21
CA ARG A 117 10.59 17.76 9.00
C ARG A 117 11.67 18.20 9.99
N SER A 118 11.63 17.66 11.20
CA SER A 118 12.68 17.89 12.21
C SER A 118 13.83 16.90 12.04
N SER A 119 13.53 15.69 11.56
CA SER A 119 14.49 14.64 11.25
C SER A 119 14.36 14.16 9.81
N ARG A 120 15.42 13.56 9.27
CA ARG A 120 15.42 12.95 7.93
C ARG A 120 14.54 11.69 7.83
N ILE A 121 14.24 11.06 8.97
CA ILE A 121 13.43 9.84 9.06
C ILE A 121 11.97 10.12 9.42
N ASP A 122 11.59 11.39 9.61
CA ASP A 122 10.20 11.76 9.86
C ASP A 122 9.35 11.42 8.62
N PRO A 123 8.04 11.14 8.79
CA PRO A 123 7.13 10.93 7.68
C PRO A 123 7.18 12.09 6.68
N ILE A 124 7.16 11.75 5.39
CA ILE A 124 7.17 12.70 4.28
C ILE A 124 5.76 12.82 3.72
N ARG A 125 5.22 14.04 3.64
CA ARG A 125 3.92 14.28 3.01
C ARG A 125 4.03 14.06 1.50
N SER A 126 3.33 13.06 0.99
CA SER A 126 3.26 12.71 -0.43
C SER A 126 1.93 13.16 -1.04
N PRO A 127 1.93 13.93 -2.15
CA PRO A 127 0.72 14.32 -2.85
C PRO A 127 -0.15 13.14 -3.31
N THR A 128 0.48 12.05 -3.76
CA THR A 128 -0.22 10.83 -4.18
C THR A 128 0.49 9.56 -3.70
N MET A 129 -0.21 8.43 -3.75
CA MET A 129 0.34 7.09 -3.47
C MET A 129 0.51 6.26 -4.74
N ALA A 130 1.48 5.35 -4.75
CA ALA A 130 1.66 4.38 -5.83
C ALA A 130 0.47 3.40 -5.92
N GLY A 131 -0.15 3.06 -4.78
CA GLY A 131 -1.44 2.35 -4.70
C GLY A 131 -1.39 0.90 -4.23
N GLY A 132 -0.30 0.17 -4.48
CA GLY A 132 -0.19 -1.26 -4.13
C GLY A 132 0.21 -1.53 -2.67
N LEU A 133 0.94 -0.60 -2.04
CA LEU A 133 1.53 -0.78 -0.71
C LEU A 133 1.18 0.40 0.20
N PHE A 134 0.35 0.17 1.22
CA PHE A 134 0.03 1.16 2.25
C PHE A 134 -0.62 0.52 3.47
N ALA A 135 -0.60 1.23 4.59
CA ALA A 135 -1.32 0.91 5.81
C ALA A 135 -2.34 2.02 6.14
N VAL A 136 -3.50 1.63 6.65
CA VAL A 136 -4.59 2.54 7.02
C VAL A 136 -5.39 1.97 8.18
N ASN A 137 -5.85 2.82 9.11
CA ASN A 137 -6.80 2.40 10.13
C ASN A 137 -8.10 1.91 9.46
N LYS A 138 -8.58 0.72 9.85
CA LYS A 138 -9.75 0.10 9.21
C LYS A 138 -11.00 0.99 9.26
N ASN A 139 -11.29 1.58 10.41
CA ASN A 139 -12.45 2.45 10.58
C ASN A 139 -12.32 3.73 9.75
N TYR A 140 -11.11 4.28 9.64
CA TYR A 140 -10.85 5.44 8.77
C TYR A 140 -11.02 5.09 7.30
N PHE A 141 -10.54 3.91 6.87
CA PHE A 141 -10.73 3.43 5.50
C PHE A 141 -12.22 3.26 5.16
N GLU A 142 -13.01 2.70 6.08
CA GLU A 142 -14.47 2.62 5.94
C GLU A 142 -15.13 4.01 5.93
N TYR A 143 -14.70 4.92 6.81
CA TYR A 143 -15.19 6.30 6.87
C TYR A 143 -14.97 7.08 5.57
N LEU A 144 -13.79 6.91 4.95
CA LEU A 144 -13.50 7.53 3.65
C LEU A 144 -14.40 6.99 2.52
N GLY A 145 -15.04 5.83 2.71
CA GLY A 145 -15.81 5.14 1.67
C GLY A 145 -15.00 4.06 0.95
N THR A 146 -13.89 3.59 1.52
CA THR A 146 -13.02 2.54 0.98
C THR A 146 -12.50 2.88 -0.43
N TYR A 147 -12.70 2.04 -1.44
CA TYR A 147 -12.46 2.37 -2.86
C TYR A 147 -13.79 2.51 -3.62
N ASP A 148 -13.75 3.26 -4.73
CA ASP A 148 -14.86 3.29 -5.68
C ASP A 148 -15.06 1.92 -6.35
N MET A 149 -16.21 1.29 -6.07
CA MET A 149 -16.61 0.00 -6.62
C MET A 149 -16.89 0.03 -8.14
N GLY A 150 -17.01 1.22 -8.73
CA GLY A 150 -17.14 1.42 -10.16
C GLY A 150 -15.83 1.21 -10.93
N MET A 151 -14.68 1.18 -10.25
CA MET A 151 -13.39 0.94 -10.89
C MET A 151 -13.22 -0.53 -11.30
N GLU A 152 -12.79 -0.74 -12.54
CA GLU A 152 -12.63 -2.06 -13.12
C GLU A 152 -11.17 -2.44 -13.36
N VAL A 153 -10.82 -3.66 -12.98
CA VAL A 153 -9.52 -4.30 -13.24
C VAL A 153 -8.34 -3.64 -12.51
N TRP A 154 -7.85 -2.49 -13.00
CA TRP A 154 -6.67 -1.77 -12.50
C TRP A 154 -6.58 -0.36 -13.10
N GLY A 155 -6.14 0.61 -12.30
CA GLY A 155 -5.74 1.94 -12.74
C GLY A 155 -6.65 3.05 -12.22
N GLY A 156 -6.03 4.10 -11.66
CA GLY A 156 -6.70 5.31 -11.20
C GLY A 156 -7.17 5.27 -9.75
N GLU A 157 -7.28 4.09 -9.13
CA GLU A 157 -7.72 3.94 -7.73
C GLU A 157 -6.76 4.61 -6.75
N ASN A 158 -5.47 4.57 -7.07
CA ASN A 158 -4.42 5.16 -6.25
C ASN A 158 -4.52 6.70 -6.26
N LEU A 159 -4.80 7.31 -7.41
CA LEU A 159 -4.98 8.76 -7.53
C LEU A 159 -6.31 9.22 -6.92
N GLU A 160 -7.40 8.49 -7.16
CA GLU A 160 -8.70 8.79 -6.58
C GLU A 160 -8.65 8.78 -5.05
N LEU A 161 -8.08 7.71 -4.45
CA LEU A 161 -7.91 7.65 -3.00
C LEU A 161 -6.98 8.74 -2.50
N SER A 162 -5.91 9.07 -3.23
CA SER A 162 -4.99 10.16 -2.86
C SER A 162 -5.67 11.53 -2.82
N PHE A 163 -6.61 11.80 -3.72
CA PHE A 163 -7.34 13.07 -3.76
C PHE A 163 -8.46 13.14 -2.72
N ARG A 164 -9.00 11.99 -2.31
CA ARG A 164 -10.09 11.89 -1.33
C ARG A 164 -9.61 12.00 0.12
N VAL A 165 -8.41 11.51 0.41
CA VAL A 165 -7.74 11.61 1.73
C VAL A 165 -7.34 13.06 2.03
#